data_AF-A0A257GTP5-F1
#
_entry.id   AF-A0A257GTP5-F1
#
_cell.length_a   1.000
_cell.length_b   1.000
_cell.length_c   1.000
_cell.angle_alpha   90.00
_cell.angle_beta   90.00
_cell.angle_gamma   90.00
#
_symmetry.space_group_name_H-M   'P 1'
#
loop_
_entity.id
_entity.type
_entity.pdbx_description
1 polymer ?
#
loop_
_entity_poly.entity_id
_entity_poly.type
_entity_poly.pdbx_seq_one_letter_code
_entity_poly.pdbx_strand_id
1 'polypeptide(L)'
;MNTFLPGLADITDASLTNALQHTLNNKTKPLGSLGRLEDVALKIGQILGSTAPVLDQPQMVVFAGDHGLTARGISAFPSDVTWQMVESFLVGGAAVSVLAKQNGIALTVVDCGV
;
A
#
# COMPACT_ATOMS: atom_id res chain seq x y z
N MET A 1 16.53 22.02 12.40
CA MET A 1 15.77 20.97 13.08
C MET A 1 16.48 19.66 12.79
N ASN A 2 16.97 18.96 13.81
CA ASN A 2 17.61 17.66 13.61
C ASN A 2 16.49 16.62 13.49
N THR A 3 16.09 16.28 12.27
CA THR A 3 15.09 15.25 12.02
C THR A 3 15.72 13.89 12.33
N PHE A 4 15.40 13.34 13.50
CA PHE A 4 15.73 11.97 13.84
C PHE A 4 14.86 11.06 12.98
N LEU A 5 15.45 10.45 11.96
CA LEU A 5 14.80 9.37 11.23
C LEU A 5 14.86 8.11 12.12
N PRO A 6 13.73 7.42 12.32
CA PRO A 6 13.75 6.15 13.04
C PRO A 6 14.65 5.16 12.28
N GLY A 7 15.44 4.38 13.03
CA GLY A 7 16.18 3.27 12.44
C GLY A 7 15.20 2.24 11.89
N LEU A 8 15.31 1.92 10.61
CA LEU A 8 14.54 0.85 10.00
C LEU A 8 15.27 -0.47 10.25
N ALA A 9 14.57 -1.45 10.81
CA ALA A 9 15.09 -2.80 10.95
C ALA A 9 15.30 -3.42 9.55
N ASP A 10 16.38 -4.16 9.40
CA ASP A 10 16.60 -4.97 8.21
C ASP A 10 15.58 -6.12 8.20
N ILE A 11 14.84 -6.25 7.10
CA ILE A 11 13.84 -7.30 6.92
C ILE A 11 14.47 -8.62 6.42
N THR A 12 15.78 -8.63 6.15
CA THR A 12 16.51 -9.83 5.74
C THR A 12 16.91 -10.68 6.95
N ASP A 13 16.11 -11.70 7.22
CA ASP A 13 16.42 -12.78 8.15
C ASP A 13 16.40 -14.10 7.40
N ALA A 14 17.57 -14.74 7.28
CA ALA A 14 17.74 -16.00 6.56
C ALA A 14 16.99 -17.16 7.24
N SER A 15 16.93 -17.17 8.58
CA SER A 15 16.23 -18.19 9.36
C SER A 15 14.72 -18.09 9.14
N LEU A 16 14.18 -16.87 9.26
CA LEU A 16 12.77 -16.60 8.98
C LEU A 16 12.41 -16.88 7.53
N THR A 17 13.26 -16.48 6.58
CA THR A 17 13.05 -16.72 5.14
C THR A 17 12.95 -18.22 4.86
N ASN A 18 13.82 -19.03 5.44
CA ASN A 18 13.76 -20.49 5.31
C ASN A 18 12.48 -21.06 5.94
N ALA A 19 12.07 -20.58 7.11
CA ALA A 19 10.83 -21.01 7.78
C ALA A 19 9.57 -20.64 6.97
N LEU A 20 9.54 -19.47 6.36
CA LEU A 20 8.49 -19.01 5.45
C LEU A 20 8.41 -19.88 4.20
N GLN A 21 9.55 -20.11 3.53
CA GLN A 21 9.61 -20.94 2.33
C GLN A 21 9.17 -22.38 2.63
N HIS A 22 9.59 -22.94 3.77
CA HIS A 22 9.15 -24.26 4.22
C HIS A 22 7.62 -24.28 4.45
N THR A 23 7.06 -23.24 5.05
CA THR A 23 5.60 -23.13 5.28
C THR A 23 4.83 -23.04 3.97
N LEU A 24 5.33 -22.29 2.97
CA LEU A 24 4.72 -22.16 1.64
C LEU A 24 4.81 -23.46 0.85
N ASN A 25 5.96 -24.15 0.89
CA ASN A 25 6.19 -25.41 0.18
C ASN A 25 5.33 -26.56 0.72
N ASN A 26 4.97 -26.53 2.01
CA ASN A 26 4.15 -27.56 2.65
C ASN A 26 2.65 -27.27 2.66
N LYS A 27 2.17 -26.27 1.90
CA LYS A 27 0.74 -26.12 1.63
C LYS A 27 0.27 -27.21 0.66
N THR A 28 -1.02 -27.55 0.71
CA THR A 28 -1.65 -28.53 -0.20
C THR A 28 -1.74 -27.98 -1.63
N LYS A 29 -0.60 -27.91 -2.32
CA LYS A 29 -0.43 -27.40 -3.68
C LYS A 29 0.84 -27.99 -4.30
N PRO A 30 0.93 -28.14 -5.64
CA PRO A 30 2.23 -28.35 -6.28
C PRO A 30 3.18 -27.18 -5.99
N LEU A 31 4.48 -27.45 -5.92
CA LEU A 31 5.47 -26.40 -5.68
C LEU A 31 5.40 -25.33 -6.78
N GLY A 32 5.35 -24.06 -6.37
CA GLY A 32 5.27 -22.91 -7.28
C GLY A 32 3.92 -22.70 -7.97
N SER A 33 2.89 -23.52 -7.73
CA SER A 33 1.64 -23.46 -8.51
C SER A 33 0.81 -22.21 -8.26
N LEU A 34 1.05 -21.46 -7.18
CA LEU A 34 0.35 -20.19 -6.91
C LEU A 34 1.08 -18.97 -7.49
N GLY A 35 2.25 -19.18 -8.13
CA GLY A 35 3.03 -18.13 -8.80
C GLY A 35 3.27 -16.93 -7.88
N ARG A 36 2.87 -15.74 -8.35
CA ARG A 36 3.08 -14.46 -7.65
C ARG A 36 2.51 -14.41 -6.23
N LEU A 37 1.50 -15.22 -5.91
CA LEU A 37 0.95 -15.26 -4.56
C LEU A 37 1.97 -15.81 -3.54
N GLU A 38 2.85 -16.74 -3.96
CA GLU A 38 3.92 -17.27 -3.09
C GLU A 38 4.96 -16.18 -2.80
N ASP A 39 5.36 -15.44 -3.84
CA ASP A 39 6.32 -14.33 -3.72
C ASP A 39 5.80 -13.22 -2.79
N VAL A 40 4.53 -12.84 -2.96
CA VAL A 40 3.89 -11.81 -2.13
C VAL A 40 3.73 -12.30 -0.69
N ALA A 41 3.33 -13.56 -0.47
CA ALA A 41 3.20 -14.12 0.87
C ALA A 41 4.55 -14.18 1.60
N LEU A 42 5.63 -14.59 0.91
CA LEU A 42 6.99 -14.58 1.45
C LEU A 42 7.40 -13.16 1.86
N LYS A 43 7.20 -12.18 0.97
CA LYS A 43 7.57 -10.78 1.22
C LYS A 43 6.80 -10.18 2.40
N ILE A 44 5.49 -10.42 2.49
CA ILE A 44 4.68 -9.97 3.63
C ILE A 44 5.17 -10.61 4.93
N GLY A 45 5.48 -11.92 4.92
CA GLY A 45 6.02 -12.61 6.08
C GLY A 45 7.37 -12.06 6.54
N GLN A 46 8.25 -11.68 5.61
CA GLN A 46 9.53 -11.03 5.92
C GLN A 46 9.33 -9.63 6.51
N ILE A 47 8.44 -8.83 5.93
CA ILE A 47 8.13 -7.48 6.42
C ILE A 47 7.52 -7.53 7.83
N LEU A 48 6.61 -8.48 8.08
CA LEU A 48 5.90 -8.61 9.36
C LEU A 48 6.61 -9.52 10.37
N GLY A 49 7.75 -10.11 10.02
CA GLY A 49 8.53 -10.95 10.93
C GLY A 49 7.83 -12.25 11.35
N SER A 50 6.91 -12.79 10.55
CA SER A 50 6.03 -13.89 10.96
C SER A 50 5.77 -14.89 9.83
N THR A 51 5.73 -16.18 10.17
CA THR A 51 5.29 -17.26 9.25
C THR A 51 3.77 -17.35 9.08
N ALA A 52 3.02 -16.62 9.92
CA ALA A 52 1.58 -16.46 9.83
C ALA A 52 1.24 -14.96 9.87
N PRO A 53 1.62 -14.20 8.82
CA PRO A 53 1.38 -12.76 8.79
C PRO A 53 -0.13 -12.45 8.80
N VAL A 54 -0.50 -11.41 9.55
CA VAL A 54 -1.86 -10.84 9.58
C VAL A 54 -1.76 -9.36 9.24
N LEU A 55 -2.61 -8.91 8.31
CA LEU A 55 -2.77 -7.48 8.04
C LEU A 55 -3.72 -6.91 9.10
N ASP A 56 -3.16 -6.23 10.09
CA ASP A 56 -3.95 -5.54 11.12
C ASP A 56 -4.27 -4.12 10.67
N GLN A 57 -5.57 -3.78 10.65
CA GLN A 57 -6.12 -2.49 10.22
C GLN A 57 -5.39 -1.84 9.01
N PRO A 58 -5.39 -2.48 7.83
CA PRO A 58 -4.73 -1.93 6.66
C PRO A 58 -5.32 -0.57 6.27
N GLN A 59 -4.44 0.32 5.81
CA GLN A 59 -4.76 1.72 5.52
C GLN A 59 -4.34 2.09 4.09
N MET A 60 -5.23 2.77 3.37
CA MET A 60 -4.97 3.48 2.12
C MET A 60 -4.83 4.96 2.44
N VAL A 61 -3.67 5.56 2.17
CA VAL A 61 -3.42 6.99 2.39
C VAL A 61 -3.22 7.68 1.05
N VAL A 62 -4.07 8.65 0.74
CA VAL A 62 -3.99 9.47 -0.48
C VAL A 62 -3.48 10.86 -0.10
N PHE A 63 -2.27 11.19 -0.55
CA PHE A 63 -1.70 12.53 -0.41
C PHE A 63 -2.08 13.36 -1.65
N ALA A 64 -2.97 14.33 -1.47
CA ALA A 64 -3.45 15.21 -2.53
C ALA A 64 -2.69 16.54 -2.50
N GLY A 65 -2.31 17.05 -3.66
CA GLY A 65 -1.67 18.36 -3.77
C GLY A 65 -1.57 18.80 -5.22
N ASP A 66 -1.62 20.11 -5.43
CA ASP A 66 -1.54 20.73 -6.74
C ASP A 66 -0.11 21.10 -7.14
N HIS A 67 0.09 21.23 -8.45
CA HIS A 67 1.37 21.64 -9.01
C HIS A 67 1.19 22.85 -9.93
N GLY A 68 1.82 23.99 -9.61
CA GLY A 68 1.64 25.24 -10.36
C GLY A 68 2.01 25.16 -11.85
N LEU A 69 2.82 24.16 -12.24
CA LEU A 69 3.13 23.88 -13.64
C LEU A 69 1.89 23.52 -14.48
N THR A 70 0.81 23.04 -13.86
CA THR A 70 -0.48 22.77 -14.51
C THR A 70 -1.01 23.99 -15.28
N ALA A 71 -0.75 25.21 -14.80
CA ALA A 71 -1.11 26.46 -15.47
C ALA A 71 -0.44 26.64 -16.85
N ARG A 72 0.60 25.84 -17.17
CA ARG A 72 1.27 25.84 -18.48
C ARG A 72 0.64 24.86 -19.49
N GLY A 73 -0.51 24.27 -19.18
CA GLY A 73 -1.23 23.37 -20.09
C GLY A 73 -0.58 22.01 -20.29
N ILE A 74 0.28 21.58 -19.34
CA ILE A 74 0.95 20.27 -19.40
C ILE A 74 0.10 19.11 -18.88
N SER A 75 -0.99 19.43 -18.17
CA SER A 75 -1.93 18.45 -17.62
C SER A 75 -3.10 18.26 -18.58
N ALA A 76 -3.60 17.04 -18.65
CA ALA A 76 -4.85 16.73 -19.36
C ALA A 76 -6.10 17.31 -18.65
N PHE A 77 -5.96 17.74 -17.40
CA PHE A 77 -7.04 18.26 -16.56
C PHE A 77 -6.67 19.62 -15.94
N PRO A 78 -7.64 20.53 -15.73
CA PRO A 78 -7.39 21.78 -15.01
C PRO A 78 -7.06 21.50 -13.53
N SER A 79 -6.44 22.48 -12.85
CA SER A 79 -6.07 22.39 -11.42
C SER A 79 -7.27 22.12 -10.51
N ASP A 80 -8.44 22.63 -10.87
CA ASP A 80 -9.67 22.45 -10.09
C ASP A 80 -10.09 20.97 -9.93
N VAL A 81 -9.56 20.06 -10.75
CA VAL A 81 -9.89 18.64 -10.63
C VAL A 81 -9.32 18.02 -9.35
N THR A 82 -8.24 18.57 -8.78
CA THR A 82 -7.62 18.03 -7.56
C THR A 82 -8.60 18.09 -6.39
N TRP A 83 -9.18 19.26 -6.08
CA TRP A 83 -10.15 19.40 -4.99
C TRP A 83 -11.45 18.62 -5.25
N GLN A 84 -11.92 18.58 -6.50
CA GLN A 84 -13.10 17.79 -6.88
C GLN A 84 -12.87 16.29 -6.65
N MET A 85 -11.67 15.79 -6.92
CA MET A 85 -11.33 14.41 -6.67
C MET A 85 -11.22 14.12 -5.17
N VAL A 86 -10.70 15.08 -4.38
CA VAL A 86 -10.73 14.99 -2.91
C VAL A 86 -12.15 14.87 -2.39
N GLU A 87 -13.09 15.68 -2.87
CA GLU A 87 -14.51 15.52 -2.51
C GLU A 87 -15.04 14.13 -2.88
N SER A 88 -14.71 13.64 -4.09
CA SER A 88 -15.08 12.30 -4.54
C SER A 88 -14.52 11.19 -3.64
N PHE A 89 -13.30 11.36 -3.11
CA PHE A 89 -12.73 10.44 -2.12
C PHE A 89 -13.55 10.42 -0.84
N LEU A 90 -13.90 11.59 -0.31
CA LEU A 90 -14.60 11.78 0.97
C LEU A 90 -16.04 11.26 0.93
N VAL A 91 -16.75 11.43 -0.19
CA VAL A 91 -18.12 10.89 -0.35
C VAL A 91 -18.13 9.41 -0.75
N GLY A 92 -16.95 8.82 -0.99
CA GLY A 92 -16.80 7.40 -1.30
C GLY A 92 -17.08 7.01 -2.75
N GLY A 93 -17.19 7.99 -3.66
CA GLY A 93 -17.53 7.79 -5.06
C GLY A 93 -16.34 7.45 -5.98
N ALA A 94 -15.12 7.75 -5.53
CA ALA A 94 -13.91 7.46 -6.29
C ALA A 94 -13.56 5.97 -6.28
N ALA A 95 -12.88 5.51 -7.34
CA ALA A 95 -12.43 4.11 -7.46
C ALA A 95 -11.61 3.64 -6.27
N VAL A 96 -10.70 4.48 -5.74
CA VAL A 96 -9.90 4.15 -4.55
C VAL A 96 -10.77 3.94 -3.32
N SER A 97 -11.81 4.76 -3.12
CA SER A 97 -12.75 4.64 -2.00
C SER A 97 -13.57 3.37 -2.08
N VAL A 98 -14.04 3.03 -3.28
CA VAL A 98 -14.81 1.80 -3.53
C VAL A 98 -13.94 0.56 -3.27
N LEU A 99 -12.72 0.51 -3.82
CA LEU A 99 -11.81 -0.61 -3.63
C LEU A 99 -11.36 -0.77 -2.18
N ALA A 100 -11.07 0.34 -1.49
CA ALA A 100 -10.70 0.33 -0.08
C ALA A 100 -11.84 -0.26 0.76
N LYS A 101 -13.07 0.25 0.58
CA LYS A 101 -14.26 -0.26 1.26
C LYS A 101 -14.53 -1.75 0.98
N GLN A 102 -14.41 -2.17 -0.28
CA GLN A 102 -14.64 -3.57 -0.68
C GLN A 102 -13.66 -4.54 0.00
N ASN A 103 -12.44 -4.10 0.30
CA ASN A 103 -11.39 -4.91 0.92
C ASN A 103 -11.23 -4.64 2.43
N GLY A 104 -12.13 -3.87 3.05
CA GLY A 104 -12.04 -3.53 4.48
C GLY A 104 -10.81 -2.69 4.84
N ILE A 105 -10.26 -1.95 3.88
CA ILE A 105 -9.11 -1.07 4.06
C ILE A 105 -9.64 0.33 4.39
N ALA A 106 -9.16 0.93 5.47
CA ALA A 106 -9.55 2.30 5.82
C ALA A 106 -8.91 3.29 4.83
N LEU A 107 -9.60 4.40 4.52
CA LEU A 107 -9.12 5.43 3.60
C LEU A 107 -8.89 6.72 4.36
N THR A 108 -7.68 7.27 4.25
CA THR A 108 -7.32 8.60 4.75
C THR A 108 -6.86 9.47 3.59
N VAL A 109 -7.40 10.68 3.47
CA VAL A 109 -6.93 11.69 2.52
C VAL A 109 -6.16 12.75 3.29
N VAL A 110 -4.95 13.05 2.83
CA VAL A 110 -4.07 14.06 3.41
C VAL A 110 -3.91 15.18 2.39
N ASP A 111 -4.41 16.36 2.74
CA ASP A 111 -4.15 17.57 1.98
C ASP A 111 -2.69 18.02 2.20
N CYS A 112 -1.93 18.06 1.11
CA CYS A 112 -0.53 18.46 1.06
C CYS A 112 -0.31 19.75 0.27
N GLY A 113 -1.38 20.48 -0.06
CA GLY A 113 -1.35 21.71 -0.86
C GLY A 113 -2.25 21.64 -2.09
N VAL A 114 -3.48 21.16 -1.90
CA VAL A 114 -4.59 21.36 -2.86
C VAL A 114 -5.00 22.84 -2.89
#